data_AF-A0A5R9J1D6-F1
#
_entry.id   AF-A0A5R9J1D6-F1
#
_cell.length_a   1.000
_cell.length_b   1.000
_cell.length_c   1.000
_cell.angle_alpha   90.00
_cell.angle_beta   90.00
_cell.angle_gamma   90.00
#
_symmetry.space_group_name_H-M   'P 1'
#
loop_
_entity.id
_entity.type
_entity.pdbx_description
1 polymer ?
#
loop_
_entity_poly.entity_id
_entity_poly.type
_entity_poly.pdbx_seq_one_letter_code
_entity_poly.pdbx_strand_id
1 'polypeptide(L)'
;MSRLFTSPSGRVISASQAEFQRNVFMPYGEWTCSSGRLVLFNRFYEPIWSRWNGLTTPADPREWVKGLAVQRWFYSEQDSERQKTEKAKAALQAWGLPTDIPV
;
A
#
# COMPACT_ATOMS: atom_id res chain seq x y z
N MET A 1 -10.45 7.95 19.37
CA MET A 1 -11.14 9.12 18.76
C MET A 1 -10.73 9.19 17.30
N SER A 2 -11.69 9.33 16.39
CA SER A 2 -11.41 9.55 14.97
C SER A 2 -11.08 11.02 14.70
N ARG A 3 -10.29 11.27 13.66
CA ARG A 3 -9.97 12.61 13.14
C ARG A 3 -10.01 12.57 11.62
N LEU A 4 -10.12 13.73 11.00
CA LEU A 4 -10.00 13.87 9.55
C LEU A 4 -8.52 13.82 9.16
N PHE A 5 -8.22 13.01 8.15
CA PHE A 5 -6.90 12.91 7.54
C PHE A 5 -7.01 12.97 6.02
N THR A 6 -5.93 13.37 5.36
CA THR A 6 -5.86 13.49 3.90
C THR A 6 -4.76 12.57 3.37
N SER A 7 -5.08 11.68 2.44
CA SER A 7 -4.11 10.82 1.75
C SER A 7 -3.21 11.63 0.80
N PRO A 8 -2.07 11.08 0.36
CA PRO A 8 -1.21 11.71 -0.63
C PRO A 8 -1.90 12.09 -1.97
N SER A 9 -2.90 11.32 -2.40
CA SER A 9 -3.71 11.67 -3.58
C SER A 9 -4.83 12.68 -3.28
N GLY A 10 -4.98 13.13 -2.04
CA GLY A 10 -5.97 14.12 -1.62
C GLY A 10 -7.30 13.56 -1.09
N ARG A 11 -7.40 12.26 -0.81
CA ARG A 11 -8.64 11.67 -0.25
C ARG A 11 -8.78 12.01 1.22
N VAL A 12 -9.92 12.56 1.60
CA VAL A 12 -10.22 12.90 3.00
C VAL A 12 -11.02 11.77 3.65
N ILE A 13 -10.57 11.28 4.81
CA ILE A 13 -11.25 10.24 5.58
C ILE A 13 -11.30 10.54 7.07
N SER A 14 -12.32 10.01 7.76
CA SER A 14 -12.40 9.99 9.22
C SER A 14 -11.92 8.63 9.73
N ALA A 15 -10.79 8.59 10.44
CA ALA A 15 -10.19 7.37 10.97
C ALA A 15 -9.45 7.62 12.29
N SER A 16 -9.03 6.55 12.97
CA SER A 16 -7.99 6.67 14.00
C SER A 16 -6.63 6.97 13.36
N GLN A 17 -5.67 7.48 14.15
CA GLN A 17 -4.32 7.74 13.62
C GLN A 17 -3.63 6.46 13.10
N ALA A 18 -3.74 5.37 13.84
CA ALA A 18 -3.14 4.09 13.45
C ALA A 18 -3.78 3.49 12.19
N GLU A 19 -5.11 3.58 12.09
CA GLU A 19 -5.84 3.16 10.90
C GLU A 19 -5.45 4.00 9.68
N PHE A 20 -5.37 5.34 9.82
CA PHE A 20 -4.93 6.22 8.74
C PHE A 20 -3.51 5.87 8.30
N GLN A 21 -2.59 5.69 9.24
CA GLN A 21 -1.21 5.35 8.95
C GLN A 21 -1.09 4.02 8.18
N ARG A 22 -1.82 2.98 8.60
CA ARG A 22 -1.85 1.72 7.85
C ARG A 22 -2.43 1.93 6.45
N ASN A 23 -3.56 2.61 6.36
CA ASN A 23 -4.29 2.76 5.09
C ASN A 23 -3.51 3.57 4.05
N VAL A 24 -2.64 4.49 4.49
CA VAL A 24 -1.82 5.34 3.60
C VAL A 24 -0.45 4.76 3.32
N PHE A 25 0.29 4.31 4.34
CA PHE A 25 1.72 4.03 4.21
C PHE A 25 2.04 2.53 4.08
N MET A 26 1.08 1.66 4.40
CA MET A 26 1.29 0.21 4.36
C MET A 26 0.65 -0.42 3.11
N PRO A 27 1.28 -1.44 2.52
CA PRO A 27 0.76 -2.09 1.33
C PRO A 27 -0.53 -2.85 1.66
N TYR A 28 -1.57 -2.57 0.90
CA TYR A 28 -2.83 -3.29 0.91
C TYR A 28 -2.83 -4.41 -0.13
N GLY A 29 -2.18 -4.18 -1.26
CA GLY A 29 -2.04 -5.17 -2.33
C GLY A 29 -0.92 -4.84 -3.29
N GLU A 30 -0.86 -5.64 -4.36
CA GLU A 30 0.13 -5.54 -5.42
C GLU A 30 -0.53 -5.64 -6.78
N TRP A 31 -0.13 -4.76 -7.70
CA TRP A 31 -0.44 -4.83 -9.12
C TRP A 31 0.74 -5.38 -9.88
N THR A 32 0.47 -6.29 -10.81
CA THR A 32 1.43 -6.75 -11.81
C THR A 32 1.01 -6.15 -13.15
N CYS A 33 1.87 -5.34 -13.73
CA CYS A 33 1.67 -4.75 -15.04
C CYS A 33 2.10 -5.72 -16.15
N SER A 34 1.52 -5.61 -17.34
CA SER A 34 1.88 -6.40 -18.53
C SER A 34 3.33 -6.21 -18.98
N SER A 35 3.96 -5.11 -18.59
CA SER A 35 5.39 -4.85 -18.81
C SER A 35 6.33 -5.60 -17.85
N GLY A 36 5.78 -6.31 -16.84
CA GLY A 36 6.54 -6.92 -15.75
C GLY A 36 6.83 -5.99 -14.57
N ARG A 37 6.41 -4.71 -14.63
CA ARG A 37 6.47 -3.79 -13.49
C ARG A 37 5.51 -4.26 -12.39
N LEU A 38 6.00 -4.40 -11.17
CA LEU A 38 5.19 -4.65 -9.97
C LEU A 38 4.98 -3.33 -9.23
N VAL A 39 3.81 -3.15 -8.61
CA VAL A 39 3.49 -1.95 -7.82
C VAL A 39 2.79 -2.35 -6.54
N LEU A 40 3.37 -2.00 -5.39
CA LEU A 40 2.65 -2.03 -4.12
C LEU A 40 1.71 -0.83 -4.04
N PHE A 41 0.47 -1.05 -3.65
CA PHE A 41 -0.53 0.00 -3.47
C PHE A 41 -1.14 -0.04 -2.07
N ASN A 42 -1.58 1.12 -1.56
CA ASN A 42 -2.18 1.28 -0.24
C ASN A 42 -3.71 1.01 -0.25
N ARG A 43 -4.41 1.18 0.88
CA ARG A 43 -5.86 0.88 0.96
C ARG A 43 -6.70 1.78 0.04
N PHE A 44 -6.16 2.92 -0.35
CA PHE A 44 -6.77 3.86 -1.30
C PHE A 44 -6.45 3.55 -2.77
N TYR A 45 -5.72 2.47 -3.05
CA TYR A 45 -5.20 2.15 -4.38
C TYR A 45 -4.24 3.21 -4.91
N GLU A 46 -3.47 3.84 -4.03
CA GLU A 46 -2.39 4.76 -4.40
C GLU A 46 -1.07 3.97 -4.44
N PRO A 47 -0.25 4.12 -5.49
CA PRO A 47 1.08 3.52 -5.54
C PRO A 47 1.96 3.97 -4.37
N ILE A 48 2.68 3.02 -3.76
CA ILE A 48 3.65 3.30 -2.69
C ILE A 48 5.07 3.01 -3.18
N TRP A 49 5.26 1.82 -3.76
CA TRP A 49 6.54 1.33 -4.25
C TRP A 49 6.35 0.66 -5.60
N SER A 50 7.34 0.80 -6.46
CA SER A 50 7.42 0.16 -7.75
C SER A 50 8.65 -0.72 -7.80
N ARG A 51 8.53 -1.90 -8.44
CA ARG A 51 9.66 -2.75 -8.76
C ARG A 51 9.68 -3.07 -10.24
N TRP A 52 10.79 -2.79 -10.89
CA TRP A 52 11.00 -3.10 -12.30
C TRP A 52 12.47 -3.43 -12.56
N ASN A 53 12.74 -4.51 -13.29
CA ASN A 53 14.09 -5.00 -13.60
C ASN A 53 14.97 -5.15 -12.34
N GLY A 54 14.38 -5.68 -11.26
CA GLY A 54 15.05 -5.89 -9.97
C GLY A 54 15.21 -4.63 -9.12
N LEU A 55 14.98 -3.43 -9.67
CA LEU A 55 15.10 -2.17 -8.94
C LEU A 55 13.77 -1.82 -8.25
N THR A 56 13.83 -1.56 -6.94
CA THR A 56 12.68 -1.11 -6.13
C THR A 56 12.82 0.38 -5.84
N THR A 57 11.83 1.19 -6.20
CA THR A 57 11.82 2.65 -6.01
C THR A 57 10.49 3.13 -5.43
N PRO A 58 10.45 4.28 -4.74
CA PRO A 58 9.19 4.92 -4.38
C PRO A 58 8.36 5.18 -5.65
N ALA A 59 7.04 5.01 -5.55
CA ALA A 59 6.11 5.33 -6.62
C ALA A 59 5.44 6.68 -6.36
N ASP A 60 4.99 7.36 -7.42
CA ASP A 60 4.15 8.55 -7.26
C ASP A 60 2.73 8.11 -6.88
N PRO A 61 2.21 8.51 -5.69
CA PRO A 61 0.88 8.11 -5.24
C PRO A 61 -0.25 8.70 -6.10
N ARG A 62 0.05 9.64 -7.00
CA ARG A 62 -0.90 10.23 -7.97
C ARG A 62 -0.77 9.62 -9.36
N GLU A 63 0.18 8.71 -9.58
CA GLU A 63 0.37 8.06 -10.87
C GLU A 63 -0.85 7.22 -11.24
N TRP A 64 -1.32 7.38 -12.48
CA TRP A 64 -2.21 6.43 -13.10
C TRP A 64 -1.41 5.23 -13.66
N VAL A 65 -1.39 4.12 -12.92
CA VAL A 65 -0.66 2.91 -13.32
C VAL A 65 -1.33 2.27 -14.54
N LYS A 66 -0.63 2.27 -15.68
CA LYS A 66 -1.11 1.69 -16.94
C LYS A 66 -0.73 0.21 -17.05
N GLY A 67 -1.55 -0.53 -17.80
CA GLY A 67 -1.24 -1.92 -18.16
C GLY A 67 -1.34 -2.91 -17.00
N LEU A 68 -2.16 -2.63 -15.98
CA LEU A 68 -2.47 -3.59 -14.92
C LEU A 68 -3.04 -4.88 -15.55
N ALA A 69 -2.35 -6.00 -15.32
CA ALA A 69 -2.74 -7.31 -15.83
C ALA A 69 -3.26 -8.23 -14.71
N VAL A 70 -2.65 -8.17 -13.52
CA VAL A 70 -3.04 -8.97 -12.35
C VAL A 70 -3.05 -8.09 -11.11
N GLN A 71 -3.96 -8.40 -10.19
CA GLN A 71 -4.05 -7.78 -8.88
C GLN A 71 -4.18 -8.85 -7.80
N ARG A 72 -3.52 -8.62 -6.66
CA ARG A 72 -3.74 -9.38 -5.43
C ARG A 72 -3.80 -8.47 -4.21
N TRP A 73 -4.47 -8.95 -3.16
CA TRP A 73 -4.57 -8.28 -1.87
C TRP A 73 -3.82 -9.08 -0.81
N PHE A 74 -3.17 -8.38 0.12
CA PHE A 74 -2.46 -9.03 1.23
C PHE A 74 -3.39 -9.37 2.39
N TYR A 75 -4.43 -8.57 2.59
CA TYR A 75 -5.43 -8.74 3.66
C TYR A 75 -6.80 -8.24 3.20
N SER A 76 -7.82 -8.50 4.02
CA SER A 76 -9.22 -8.14 3.77
C SER A 76 -9.85 -7.50 5.01
N GLU A 77 -11.13 -7.11 4.91
CA GLU A 77 -11.89 -6.61 6.06
C GLU A 77 -12.23 -7.69 7.10
N GLN A 78 -12.04 -8.96 6.76
CA GLN A 78 -12.23 -10.08 7.70
C GLN A 78 -11.03 -10.25 8.65
N ASP A 79 -9.89 -9.64 8.31
CA ASP A 79 -8.70 -9.66 9.15
C ASP A 79 -8.85 -8.69 10.32
N SER A 80 -8.37 -9.08 11.50
CA SER A 80 -8.21 -8.15 12.62
C SER A 80 -7.17 -7.06 12.29
N GLU A 81 -7.25 -5.92 12.97
CA GLU A 81 -6.32 -4.80 12.76
C GLU A 81 -4.85 -5.22 12.91
N ARG A 82 -4.57 -6.13 13.86
CA ARG A 82 -3.24 -6.74 14.04
C ARG A 82 -2.82 -7.56 12.82
N GLN A 83 -3.69 -8.44 12.32
CA GLN A 83 -3.42 -9.28 11.15
C GLN A 83 -3.20 -8.43 9.89
N LYS A 84 -3.99 -7.36 9.70
CA LYS A 84 -3.79 -6.42 8.59
C LYS A 84 -2.38 -5.82 8.64
N THR A 85 -1.94 -5.36 9.80
CA THR A 85 -0.60 -4.80 9.99
C THR A 85 0.51 -5.83 9.78
N GLU A 86 0.38 -7.04 10.33
CA GLU A 86 1.37 -8.12 10.16
C GLU A 86 1.52 -8.53 8.68
N LYS A 87 0.40 -8.71 7.97
CA LYS A 87 0.39 -9.05 6.53
C LYS A 87 0.99 -7.94 5.67
N ALA A 88 0.70 -6.68 6.00
CA ALA A 88 1.30 -5.55 5.30
C ALA A 88 2.82 -5.45 5.53
N LYS A 89 3.29 -5.69 6.76
CA LYS A 89 4.73 -5.77 7.08
C LYS A 89 5.40 -6.92 6.35
N ALA A 90 4.75 -8.08 6.26
CA ALA A 90 5.27 -9.23 5.51
C ALA A 90 5.44 -8.90 4.02
N ALA A 91 4.52 -8.12 3.42
CA ALA A 91 4.66 -7.66 2.05
C ALA A 91 5.85 -6.71 1.86
N LEU A 92 6.07 -5.75 2.77
CA LEU A 92 7.26 -4.89 2.76
C LEU A 92 8.55 -5.70 2.90
N GLN A 93 8.58 -6.67 3.80
CA GLN A 93 9.72 -7.55 4.01
C GLN A 93 10.02 -8.39 2.76
N ALA A 94 9.00 -8.96 2.12
CA ALA A 94 9.14 -9.66 0.83
C ALA A 94 9.65 -8.73 -0.28
N TRP A 95 9.45 -7.43 -0.11
CA TRP A 95 9.97 -6.41 -0.99
C TRP A 95 11.37 -5.90 -0.62
N GLY A 96 11.97 -6.38 0.47
CA GLY A 96 13.25 -5.88 1.00
C GLY A 96 13.16 -4.45 1.54
N LEU A 97 11.97 -4.00 1.91
CA LEU A 97 11.69 -2.66 2.42
C LEU A 97 11.61 -2.65 3.96
N PRO A 98 11.87 -1.49 4.59
CA PRO A 98 11.70 -1.32 6.04
C PRO A 98 10.26 -1.62 6.48
N THR A 99 10.11 -2.26 7.65
CA THR A 99 8.80 -2.63 8.22
C THR A 99 8.38 -1.77 9.42
N ASP A 100 9.25 -0.83 9.82
CA ASP A 100 9.08 0.17 10.87
C ASP A 100 8.42 1.46 10.35
N ILE A 101 7.68 1.37 9.24
CA ILE A 101 6.81 2.44 8.77
C ILE A 101 5.83 2.77 9.91
N PRO A 102 5.67 4.05 10.28
CA PRO A 102 4.83 4.43 11.41
C PRO A 102 3.38 4.01 11.14
N VAL A 103 2.88 3.10 11.97
CA VAL A 103 1.48 2.62 12.08
C VAL A 103 0.97 2.83 13.49
#